data_AF-A0A2K5QK96-F1
#
_entry.id   AF-A0A2K5QK96-F1
#
_cell.length_a   1.000
_cell.length_b   1.000
_cell.length_c   1.000
_cell.angle_alpha   90.00
_cell.angle_beta   90.00
_cell.angle_gamma   90.00
#
_symmetry.space_group_name_H-M   'P 1'
#
loop_
_entity.id
_entity.type
_entity.pdbx_description
1 polymer ?
#
loop_
_entity_poly.entity_id
_entity_poly.type
_entity_poly.pdbx_seq_one_letter_code
_entity_poly.pdbx_strand_id
1 'polypeptide(L)' 'MEQAMTPSEMANSLGLPALKDRKWQIFKTSATKGTGLDEAMEWLVETLKSRQ' A
#
# COMPACT_ATOMS: atom_id res chain seq x y z
N MET A 1 14.97 -7.07 8.79
CA MET A 1 13.87 -7.09 7.79
C MET A 1 14.12 -8.22 6.79
N GLU A 2 14.56 -9.40 7.23
CA GLU A 2 14.91 -10.51 6.32
C GLU A 2 13.79 -11.54 6.14
N GLN A 3 12.63 -11.33 6.78
CA GLN A 3 11.47 -12.23 6.69
C GLN A 3 10.19 -11.52 6.20
N ALA A 4 10.29 -10.26 5.76
CA ALA A 4 9.15 -9.54 5.21
C ALA A 4 9.01 -9.86 3.73
N MET A 5 7.80 -10.24 3.29
CA MET A 5 7.50 -10.43 1.88
C MET A 5 7.74 -9.14 1.09
N THR A 6 8.13 -9.29 -0.18
CA THR A 6 8.21 -8.16 -1.09
C THR A 6 6.80 -7.62 -1.40
N PRO A 7 6.68 -6.34 -1.81
CA PRO A 7 5.38 -5.76 -2.17
C PRO A 7 4.69 -6.54 -3.30
N SER A 8 5.45 -7.03 -4.28
CA SER A 8 4.92 -7.81 -5.39
C SER A 8 4.36 -9.16 -4.92
N GLU A 9 5.08 -9.87 -4.05
CA GLU A 9 4.58 -11.13 -3.47
C GLU A 9 3.33 -10.90 -2.62
N MET A 10 3.30 -9.82 -1.85
CA MET A 10 2.13 -9.45 -1.06
C MET A 10 0.93 -9.07 -1.94
N ALA A 11 1.13 -8.29 -3.00
CA ALA A 11 0.08 -7.90 -3.95
C ALA A 11 -0.57 -9.11 -4.59
N ASN A 12 0.25 -10.07 -5.03
CA ASN A 12 -0.22 -11.32 -5.62
C ASN A 12 -0.96 -12.18 -4.59
N SER A 13 -0.44 -12.31 -3.36
CA SER A 13 -1.04 -13.12 -2.30
C SER A 13 -2.40 -12.58 -1.85
N LEU A 14 -2.59 -11.25 -1.89
CA LEU A 14 -3.86 -10.58 -1.60
C LEU A 14 -4.80 -10.49 -2.81
N GLY A 15 -4.36 -10.92 -4.01
CA GLY A 15 -5.16 -10.82 -5.23
C GLY A 15 -5.42 -9.38 -5.70
N LEU A 16 -4.59 -8.40 -5.29
CA LEU A 16 -4.78 -7.01 -5.68
C LEU A 16 -4.79 -6.78 -7.20
N PRO A 17 -3.95 -7.46 -8.01
CA PRO A 17 -4.00 -7.31 -9.46
C PRO A 17 -5.34 -7.67 -10.10
N ALA A 18 -6.19 -8.45 -9.43
CA ALA A 18 -7.54 -8.77 -9.92
C ALA A 18 -8.54 -7.63 -9.70
N LEU A 19 -8.27 -6.70 -8.78
CA LEU A 19 -9.12 -5.55 -8.48
C LEU A 19 -8.92 -4.46 -9.54
N LYS A 20 -9.88 -4.33 -10.46
CA LYS A 20 -9.86 -3.34 -11.56
C LYS A 20 -10.81 -2.16 -11.34
N ASP A 21 -11.73 -2.29 -10.39
CA ASP A 21 -12.79 -1.33 -10.07
C ASP A 21 -12.40 -0.30 -9.00
N ARG A 22 -11.21 -0.46 -8.39
CA ARG A 22 -10.69 0.43 -7.35
C ARG A 22 -9.19 0.61 -7.47
N LYS A 23 -8.72 1.82 -7.15
CA LYS A 23 -7.29 2.10 -6.99
C LYS A 23 -6.78 1.44 -5.71
N TRP A 24 -5.58 0.88 -5.77
CA TRP A 24 -4.87 0.27 -4.65
C TRP A 24 -3.37 0.54 -4.77
N GLN A 25 -2.65 0.48 -3.66
CA GLN A 25 -1.19 0.60 -3.59
C GLN A 25 -0.68 -0.15 -2.36
N ILE A 26 0.53 -0.72 -2.43
CA ILE A 26 1.22 -1.33 -1.29
C ILE A 26 2.38 -0.45 -0.86
N PHE A 27 2.44 -0.14 0.43
CA PHE A 27 3.54 0.58 1.06
C PHE A 27 4.28 -0.34 2.03
N LYS A 28 5.61 -0.35 1.96
CA LYS A 28 6.42 -1.01 3.00
C LYS A 28 6.44 -0.12 4.23
N THR A 29 5.95 -0.62 5.36
CA THR A 29 5.88 0.18 6.59
C THR A 29 6.50 -0.54 7.78
N SER A 30 6.89 0.25 8.78
CA SER A 30 7.31 -0.25 10.09
C SER A 30 6.57 0.51 11.18
N ALA A 31 5.62 -0.15 11.84
CA ALA A 31 4.82 0.46 12.90
C ALA A 31 5.67 0.99 14.06
N THR A 32 6.77 0.30 14.39
CA THR A 32 7.66 0.68 15.51
C THR A 32 8.61 1.82 15.17
N LYS A 33 8.91 2.02 13.88
CA LYS A 33 9.84 3.06 13.41
C LYS A 33 9.13 4.24 12.72
N GLY A 34 7.83 4.13 12.49
CA GLY A 34 7.05 5.09 11.70
C GLY A 34 7.36 5.10 10.21
N THR A 35 8.30 4.28 9.72
CA THR A 35 8.74 4.28 8.32
C THR A 35 7.57 3.96 7.39
N GLY A 36 7.39 4.76 6.34
CA GLY A 36 6.40 4.55 5.28
C GLY A 36 4.95 4.84 5.65
N LEU A 37 4.66 5.24 6.89
CA LEU A 37 3.29 5.56 7.31
C LEU A 37 2.81 6.89 6.71
N ASP A 38 3.64 7.94 6.77
CA ASP A 38 3.26 9.26 6.25
C ASP A 38 3.02 9.22 4.74
N GLU A 39 3.91 8.58 3.98
CA GLU A 39 3.76 8.37 2.53
C GLU A 39 2.48 7.62 2.18
N ALA A 40 2.17 6.55 2.94
CA ALA A 40 0.95 5.77 2.72
C ALA A 40 -0.32 6.60 3.00
N MET A 41 -0.29 7.44 4.04
CA MET A 41 -1.40 8.31 4.40
C MET A 41 -1.57 9.45 3.40
N GLU A 42 -0.49 10.05 2.92
CA GLU A 42 -0.52 11.09 1.89
C GLU A 42 -1.15 10.56 0.60
N TRP A 43 -0.70 9.39 0.12
CA TRP A 43 -1.30 8.74 -1.05
C TRP A 43 -2.79 8.45 -0.88
N LEU A 44 -3.21 8.04 0.33
CA LEU A 44 -4.62 7.80 0.62
C LEU A 44 -5.43 9.09 0.50
N VAL A 45 -4.93 10.19 1.10
CA VAL A 45 -5.60 11.49 1.05
C VAL A 45 -5.73 11.99 -0.40
N GLU A 46 -4.65 11.91 -1.19
CA GLU A 46 -4.68 12.30 -2.60
C GLU A 46 -5.63 11.44 -3.43
N THR A 47 -5.61 10.12 -3.19
CA THR A 47 -6.50 9.18 -3.88
C THR A 47 -7.96 9.50 -3.59
N LEU A 48 -8.31 9.83 -2.35
CA LEU A 48 -9.67 10.22 -1.97
C LEU A 48 -10.08 11.56 -2.59
N LYS A 49 -9.19 12.56 -2.56
CA LYS A 49 -9.44 13.86 -3.22
C LYS A 49 -9.67 13.70 -4.72
N SER A 50 -8.97 12.78 -5.38
CA SER A 50 -9.15 12.51 -6.82
C SER A 50 -10.48 11.84 -7.20
N ARG A 51 -11.30 11.46 -6.20
CA ARG A 51 -12.62 10.85 -6.41
C ARG A 51 -13.78 11.82 -6.16
N GLN A 52 -13.49 13.04 -5.69
CA GLN A 52 -14.45 14.16 -5.65
C GLN A 52 -14.42 14.91 -6.98
#